data_AF-A0A290ZHR4-F1
#
_entry.id   AF-A0A290ZHR4-F1
#
_cell.length_a   1.000
_cell.length_b   1.000
_cell.length_c   1.000
_cell.angle_alpha   90.00
_cell.angle_beta   90.00
_cell.angle_gamma   90.00
#
_symmetry.space_group_name_H-M   'P 1'
#
loop_
_entity.id
_entity.type
_entity.pdbx_description
1 polymer ?
#
loop_
_entity_poly.entity_id
_entity_poly.type
_entity_poly.pdbx_seq_one_letter_code
_entity_poly.pdbx_strand_id
1 'polypeptide(L)' 'MLATPAAGVETVRAWLRADTRLPATASTLGISPPATRKRLTEVERALGRSLLHAPSAKHELRLALRALGSL' A
#
# COMPACT_ATOMS: atom_id res chain seq x y z
N MET A 1 -15.48 -2.78 -7.01
CA MET A 1 -14.60 -3.85 -7.47
C MET A 1 -13.44 -3.88 -6.50
N LEU A 2 -13.50 -4.77 -5.50
CA LEU A 2 -12.46 -4.91 -4.48
C LEU A 2 -11.16 -5.30 -5.19
N ALA A 3 -10.05 -4.67 -4.86
CA ALA A 3 -8.74 -5.15 -5.29
C ALA A 3 -8.60 -6.61 -4.86
N THR A 4 -8.20 -7.49 -5.78
CA THR A 4 -7.87 -8.87 -5.42
C THR A 4 -6.74 -8.86 -4.37
N PRO A 5 -6.63 -9.88 -3.51
CA PRO A 5 -5.55 -9.94 -2.51
C PRO A 5 -4.16 -9.67 -3.11
N ALA A 6 -3.91 -10.21 -4.31
CA ALA A 6 -2.68 -9.97 -5.06
C ALA A 6 -2.48 -8.48 -5.44
N ALA A 7 -3.50 -7.82 -5.97
CA ALA A 7 -3.46 -6.41 -6.33
C ALA A 7 -3.30 -5.50 -5.09
N GLY A 8 -3.88 -5.90 -3.94
CA GLY A 8 -3.69 -5.21 -2.67
C GLY A 8 -2.23 -5.26 -2.20
N VAL A 9 -1.63 -6.45 -2.19
CA VAL A 9 -0.22 -6.63 -1.79
C VAL A 9 0.73 -5.89 -2.73
N GLU A 10 0.50 -5.96 -4.05
CA GLU A 10 1.27 -5.20 -5.03
C GLU A 10 1.17 -3.69 -4.78
N THR A 11 -0.03 -3.19 -4.49
CA THR A 11 -0.27 -1.77 -4.17
C THR A 11 0.52 -1.35 -2.93
N VAL A 12 0.52 -2.16 -1.86
CA VAL A 12 1.29 -1.88 -0.63
C VAL A 12 2.79 -1.87 -0.90
N ARG A 13 3.31 -2.83 -1.68
CA ARG A 13 4.73 -2.87 -2.03
C ARG A 13 5.16 -1.65 -2.84
N ALA A 14 4.41 -1.30 -3.89
CA ALA A 14 4.67 -0.11 -4.69
C ALA A 14 4.63 1.16 -3.81
N TRP A 15 3.64 1.25 -2.93
CA TRP A 15 3.47 2.39 -2.03
C TRP A 15 4.62 2.55 -1.04
N LEU A 16 5.10 1.45 -0.44
CA LEU A 16 6.21 1.48 0.50
C LEU A 16 7.56 1.78 -0.17
N ARG A 17 7.76 1.32 -1.41
CA ARG A 17 8.94 1.64 -2.24
C ARG A 17 8.95 3.09 -2.71
N ALA A 18 7.78 3.69 -2.93
CA ALA A 18 7.61 5.09 -3.30
C ALA A 18 7.64 6.05 -2.09
N ASP A 19 8.20 5.64 -0.95
CA ASP A 19 8.19 6.40 0.31
C ASP A 19 6.81 6.88 0.73
N THR A 20 5.78 6.07 0.51
CA THR A 20 4.37 6.39 0.78
C THR A 20 3.78 7.56 -0.02
N ARG A 21 4.47 8.01 -1.08
CA ARG A 21 4.00 9.09 -1.97
C ARG A 21 2.97 8.55 -2.97
N LEU A 22 1.70 8.96 -2.82
CA LEU A 22 0.60 8.51 -3.69
C LEU A 22 0.84 8.78 -5.19
N PRO A 23 1.32 9.95 -5.64
CA PRO A 23 1.55 10.20 -7.07
C PRO A 23 2.61 9.28 -7.68
N ALA A 24 3.72 9.06 -6.96
CA ALA A 24 4.78 8.16 -7.39
C ALA A 24 4.29 6.71 -7.45
N THR A 25 3.55 6.27 -6.43
CA THR A 25 2.91 4.94 -6.39
C THR A 25 1.96 4.74 -7.57
N ALA A 26 1.11 5.73 -7.85
CA ALA A 26 0.15 5.71 -8.93
C ALA A 26 0.84 5.57 -10.30
N SER A 27 1.94 6.32 -10.48
CA SER A 27 2.79 6.25 -11.68
C SER A 27 3.40 4.86 -11.84
N THR A 28 3.94 4.26 -10.78
CA THR A 28 4.48 2.89 -10.79
C THR A 28 3.43 1.84 -11.16
N LEU A 29 2.20 2.01 -10.67
CA LEU A 29 1.10 1.05 -10.88
C LEU A 29 0.31 1.30 -12.17
N GLY A 30 0.60 2.36 -12.94
CA GLY A 30 -0.15 2.72 -14.14
C GLY A 30 -1.61 3.09 -13.87
N ILE A 31 -1.92 3.62 -12.68
CA ILE A 31 -3.28 4.03 -12.28
C ILE A 31 -3.30 5.47 -11.79
N SER A 32 -4.49 6.02 -11.54
CA SER A 32 -4.63 7.38 -11.02
C SER A 32 -4.35 7.46 -9.50
N PRO A 33 -3.88 8.60 -8.96
CA PRO A 33 -3.69 8.77 -7.52
C PRO A 33 -4.96 8.51 -6.66
N PRO A 34 -6.17 8.90 -7.10
CA PRO A 34 -7.40 8.51 -6.41
C PRO A 34 -7.65 6.99 -6.41
N ALA A 35 -7.34 6.29 -7.51
CA ALA A 35 -7.44 4.83 -7.57
C ALA A 35 -6.45 4.16 -6.61
N THR A 36 -5.21 4.66 -6.53
CA THR A 36 -4.21 4.20 -5.54
C THR A 36 -4.71 4.38 -4.12
N ARG A 37 -5.25 5.57 -3.78
CA ARG A 37 -5.83 5.84 -2.46
C ARG A 37 -6.96 4.86 -2.15
N LYS A 38 -7.88 4.65 -3.08
CA LYS A 38 -8.99 3.70 -2.92
C LYS A 38 -8.49 2.29 -2.61
N ARG A 39 -7.51 1.79 -3.37
CA ARG A 39 -6.92 0.46 -3.13
C ARG A 39 -6.26 0.39 -1.74
N LEU A 40 -5.54 1.43 -1.32
CA LEU A 40 -4.95 1.46 0.02
C LEU A 40 -6.03 1.46 1.12
N THR A 41 -7.14 2.17 0.95
CA THR A 41 -8.27 2.12 1.88
C THR A 41 -8.94 0.75 1.92
N GLU A 42 -9.03 0.04 0.81
CA GLU A 42 -9.50 -1.35 0.79
C GLU A 42 -8.54 -2.27 1.56
N VAL A 43 -7.23 -2.07 1.43
CA VAL A 43 -6.22 -2.78 2.23
C VAL A 43 -6.34 -2.44 3.72
N GLU A 44 -6.52 -1.17 4.09
CA GLU A 44 -6.75 -0.74 5.48
C GLU A 44 -7.91 -1.51 6.11
N ARG A 45 -9.02 -1.63 5.37
CA ARG A 45 -10.20 -2.37 5.83
C ARG A 45 -9.90 -3.86 6.02
N ALA A 46 -9.16 -4.48 5.10
CA ALA A 46 -8.78 -5.89 5.21
C ALA A 46 -7.82 -6.14 6.39
N LEU A 47 -6.93 -5.19 6.69
CA LEU A 47 -6.00 -5.27 7.82
C LEU A 47 -6.62 -4.86 9.17
N GLY A 48 -7.79 -4.23 9.17
CA GLY A 48 -8.39 -3.65 10.37
C GLY A 48 -7.57 -2.52 10.99
N ARG A 49 -6.69 -1.86 10.21
CA ARG A 49 -5.74 -0.87 10.71
C ARG A 49 -5.52 0.24 9.68
N SER A 50 -5.45 1.48 10.13
CA SER A 50 -5.16 2.59 9.22
C SER A 50 -3.71 2.54 8.74
N LEU A 51 -3.50 2.80 7.46
CA LEU A 51 -2.23 2.90 6.77
C LEU A 51 -1.95 4.35 6.33
N LEU A 52 -2.98 5.05 5.87
CA LEU A 52 -2.89 6.42 5.34
C LEU A 52 -2.77 7.45 6.46
N HIS A 53 -3.31 7.15 7.65
CA HIS A 53 -3.38 8.09 8.78
C HIS A 53 -2.59 7.64 10.01
N ALA A 54 -1.96 6.45 9.99
CA ALA A 54 -1.15 5.94 11.10
C ALA A 54 0.33 5.74 10.69
N PRO A 55 1.24 6.64 11.13
CA PRO A 55 2.67 6.53 10.78
C PRO A 55 3.36 5.26 11.27
N SER A 56 2.87 4.63 12.35
CA SER A 56 3.41 3.38 12.87
C SER A 56 3.12 2.19 11.95
N ALA A 57 1.91 2.10 11.39
CA ALA A 57 1.49 0.96 10.57
C ALA A 57 2.34 0.81 9.30
N LYS A 58 2.71 1.93 8.65
CA LYS A 58 3.64 1.88 7.49
C LYS A 58 5.04 1.40 7.87
N HIS A 59 5.51 1.72 9.08
CA HIS A 59 6.83 1.30 9.54
C HIS A 59 6.84 -0.19 9.86
N GLU A 60 5.84 -0.67 10.61
CA GLU A 60 5.64 -2.09 10.91
C GLU A 60 5.56 -2.94 9.63
N LEU A 61 4.75 -2.52 8.64
CA LEU A 61 4.65 -3.21 7.35
C LEU A 61 5.98 -3.24 6.59
N ARG A 62 6.75 -2.14 6.63
CA ARG A 62 8.06 -2.09 5.99
C ARG A 62 9.03 -3.08 6.64
N LEU A 63 9.04 -3.17 7.97
CA LEU A 63 9.86 -4.14 8.68
C LEU A 63 9.45 -5.58 8.35
N ALA A 64 8.15 -5.87 8.43
CA ALA A 64 7.61 -7.19 8.13
C ALA A 64 7.96 -7.65 6.71
N LEU A 65 7.74 -6.80 5.70
CA LEU A 65 8.04 -7.16 4.31
C LEU A 65 9.55 -7.27 4.04
N ARG A 66 10.40 -6.50 4.72
CA ARG A 66 11.86 -6.68 4.64
C ARG A 66 12.31 -7.99 5.25
N ALA A 67 11.77 -8.37 6.41
CA ALA A 67 12.05 -9.66 7.03
C ALA A 67 11.62 -10.84 6.15
N LEU A 68 10.57 -10.66 5.36
CA LEU A 68 10.08 -11.63 4.36
C LEU A 68 10.81 -11.52 3.00
N GLY A 69 11.84 -10.69 2.84
CA GLY A 69 12.56 -10.50 1.57
C GLY A 69 11.69 -9.97 0.42
N SER A 70 10.56 -9.33 0.75
CA SER A 70 9.50 -8.95 -0.19
C SER A 70 9.48 -7.45 -0.52
N LEU A 71 10.44 -6.67 0.00
CA LEU A 71 10.62 -5.24 -0.27
C LEU A 71 11.95 -4.95 -0.94
#